data_AF-A0A520K9I1-F1
#
_entry.id   AF-A0A520K9I1-F1
#
_cell.length_a   1.000
_cell.length_b   1.000
_cell.length_c   1.000
_cell.angle_alpha   90.00
_cell.angle_beta   90.00
_cell.angle_gamma   90.00
#
_symmetry.space_group_name_H-M   'P 1'
#
loop_
_entity.id
_entity.type
_entity.pdbx_description
1 polymer ?
#
loop_
_entity_poly.entity_id
_entity_poly.type
_entity_poly.pdbx_seq_one_letter_code
_entity_poly.pdbx_strand_id
1 'polypeptide(L)'
;MSESIAAGDTVQYGGTGTIGKVKRFNQQDHETWALVDSSDLWYKTDTLKVLEGEVETKEWDKTLTIDELKQATERNVDRISRVQEILEVELCESGG
;
A
#
# COMPACT_ATOMS: atom_id res chain seq x y z
N MET A 1 -24.10 11.13 -5.22
CA MET A 1 -24.25 9.66 -5.08
C MET A 1 -22.89 9.17 -4.60
N SER A 2 -22.80 8.69 -3.36
CA SER A 2 -21.58 8.05 -2.87
C SER A 2 -21.52 6.66 -3.47
N GLU A 3 -20.56 6.41 -4.36
CA GLU A 3 -20.27 5.06 -4.85
C GLU A 3 -19.99 4.17 -3.65
N SER A 4 -20.84 3.17 -3.45
CA SER A 4 -20.78 2.28 -2.29
C SER A 4 -19.87 1.11 -2.66
N ILE A 5 -18.70 1.03 -2.02
CA ILE A 5 -17.72 -0.04 -2.27
C ILE A 5 -18.25 -1.35 -1.68
N ALA A 6 -18.28 -2.42 -2.47
CA ALA A 6 -18.65 -3.77 -2.07
C ALA A 6 -17.45 -4.74 -2.08
N ALA A 7 -17.62 -5.89 -1.42
CA ALA A 7 -16.61 -6.94 -1.43
C ALA A 7 -16.59 -7.59 -2.81
N GLY A 8 -15.40 -7.75 -3.39
CA GLY A 8 -15.21 -8.19 -4.77
C GLY A 8 -15.01 -7.05 -5.77
N ASP A 9 -15.31 -5.81 -5.40
CA ASP A 9 -15.08 -4.65 -6.27
C ASP A 9 -13.58 -4.45 -6.51
N THR A 10 -13.25 -4.09 -7.75
CA THR A 10 -11.91 -3.65 -8.10
C THR A 10 -11.78 -2.17 -7.75
N VAL A 11 -10.79 -1.85 -6.92
CA VAL A 11 -10.54 -0.50 -6.41
C VAL A 11 -9.11 -0.06 -6.72
N GLN A 12 -8.93 1.24 -6.84
CA GLN A 12 -7.64 1.89 -6.91
C GLN A 12 -7.41 2.80 -5.71
N TYR A 13 -6.29 2.61 -5.03
CA TYR A 13 -5.83 3.57 -4.03
C TYR A 13 -5.14 4.76 -4.71
N GLY A 14 -5.69 5.96 -4.51
CA GLY A 14 -5.24 7.17 -5.20
C GLY A 14 -3.81 7.61 -4.85
N GLY A 15 -3.26 7.19 -3.70
CA GLY A 15 -1.95 7.63 -3.24
C GLY A 15 -0.77 7.00 -3.99
N THR A 16 -0.83 5.71 -4.29
CA THR A 16 0.23 4.96 -4.97
C THR A 16 -0.18 4.42 -6.34
N GLY A 17 -1.47 4.54 -6.69
CA GLY A 17 -2.03 3.90 -7.87
C GLY A 17 -2.18 2.39 -7.74
N THR A 18 -2.07 1.83 -6.53
CA THR A 18 -2.27 0.39 -6.28
C THR A 18 -3.69 -0.01 -6.65
N ILE A 19 -3.82 -1.02 -7.51
CA ILE A 19 -5.10 -1.59 -7.95
C ILE A 19 -5.23 -2.98 -7.34
N GLY A 20 -6.40 -3.30 -6.79
CA GLY A 20 -6.72 -4.62 -6.27
C GLY A 20 -8.21 -4.79 -5.99
N LYS A 21 -8.60 -5.99 -5.56
CA LYS A 21 -9.97 -6.33 -5.18
C LYS A 21 -10.17 -6.23 -3.68
N VAL A 22 -11.35 -5.76 -3.27
CA VAL A 22 -11.73 -5.74 -1.86
C VAL A 22 -12.07 -7.16 -1.37
N LYS A 23 -11.29 -7.65 -0.40
CA LYS A 23 -11.53 -8.95 0.25
C LYS A 23 -12.54 -8.85 1.39
N ARG A 24 -12.38 -7.85 2.27
CA ARG A 24 -13.12 -7.71 3.52
C ARG A 24 -13.23 -6.24 3.92
N PHE A 25 -14.23 -5.96 4.75
CA PHE A 25 -14.36 -4.69 5.44
C PHE A 25 -14.16 -4.87 6.93
N ASN A 26 -13.70 -3.80 7.57
CA ASN A 26 -13.60 -3.69 9.01
C ASN A 26 -13.98 -2.26 9.43
N GLN A 27 -14.76 -2.14 10.49
CA GLN A 27 -15.13 -0.84 11.05
C GLN A 27 -14.37 -0.62 12.35
N GLN A 28 -13.58 0.45 12.42
CA GLN A 28 -12.83 0.87 13.61
C GLN A 28 -12.89 2.40 13.69
N ASP A 29 -13.05 2.94 14.89
CA ASP A 29 -13.04 4.39 15.16
C ASP A 29 -14.00 5.22 14.29
N HIS A 30 -15.21 4.71 14.06
CA HIS A 30 -16.22 5.30 13.17
C HIS A 30 -15.82 5.38 11.69
N GLU A 31 -14.68 4.80 11.32
CA GLU A 31 -14.18 4.72 9.95
C GLU A 31 -14.37 3.31 9.39
N THR A 32 -14.57 3.23 8.08
CA THR A 32 -14.67 1.95 7.36
C THR A 32 -13.37 1.71 6.58
N TRP A 33 -12.82 0.52 6.78
CA TRP A 33 -11.58 0.08 6.17
C TRP A 33 -11.85 -1.12 5.27
N ALA A 34 -11.17 -1.17 4.13
CA ALA A 34 -11.24 -2.26 3.17
C ALA A 34 -9.87 -2.92 3.03
N LEU A 35 -9.83 -4.25 3.11
CA LEU A 35 -8.65 -5.06 2.85
C LEU A 35 -8.52 -5.29 1.34
N VAL A 36 -7.44 -4.83 0.73
CA VAL A 36 -7.19 -4.96 -0.71
C VAL A 36 -6.23 -6.13 -0.96
N ASP A 37 -6.59 -7.04 -1.88
CA ASP A 37 -5.82 -8.27 -2.09
C ASP A 37 -4.40 -8.07 -2.63
N SER A 38 -4.22 -7.11 -3.53
CA SER A 38 -2.96 -6.84 -4.23
C SER A 38 -1.80 -6.46 -3.30
N SER A 39 -2.10 -5.81 -2.17
CA SER A 39 -1.10 -5.42 -1.17
C SER A 39 -1.28 -6.10 0.19
N ASP A 40 -2.38 -6.81 0.42
CA ASP A 40 -2.80 -7.34 1.73
C ASP A 40 -2.80 -6.26 2.85
N LEU A 41 -3.05 -5.00 2.48
CA LEU A 41 -3.15 -3.86 3.40
C LEU A 41 -4.59 -3.35 3.52
N TRP A 42 -4.87 -2.72 4.67
CA TRP A 42 -6.13 -2.03 4.94
C TRP A 42 -6.05 -0.57 4.51
N TYR A 43 -7.01 -0.14 3.69
CA TYR A 43 -7.16 1.25 3.27
C TYR A 43 -8.52 1.79 3.70
N LYS A 44 -8.58 3.08 4.05
CA LYS A 44 -9.85 3.76 4.32
C LYS A 44 -10.69 3.77 3.05
N THR A 45 -11.97 3.41 3.15
CA THR A 45 -12.87 3.36 2.00
C THR A 45 -12.93 4.70 1.25
N ASP A 46 -12.86 5.83 1.96
CA ASP A 46 -12.89 7.18 1.38
C ASP A 46 -11.66 7.51 0.51
N THR A 47 -10.59 6.72 0.61
CA THR A 47 -9.36 6.89 -0.17
C THR A 47 -9.29 5.97 -1.40
N LEU A 48 -10.26 5.07 -1.53
CA LEU A 48 -10.37 4.11 -2.62
C LEU A 48 -11.34 4.64 -3.68
N LYS A 49 -10.98 4.44 -4.94
CA LYS A 49 -11.87 4.69 -6.09
C LYS A 49 -12.29 3.37 -6.68
N VAL A 50 -13.59 3.16 -6.85
CA VAL A 50 -14.10 2.00 -7.58
C VAL A 50 -13.74 2.16 -9.05
N LEU A 51 -13.24 1.08 -9.65
CA LEU A 51 -13.00 1.02 -11.08
C LEU A 51 -14.10 0.18 -11.72
N GLU A 52 -15.02 0.83 -12.44
CA GLU A 52 -16.02 0.15 -13.26
C GLU A 52 -15.41 -0.19 -14.64
N GLY A 53 -15.26 -1.48 -14.93
CA GLY A 53 -14.76 -1.99 -16.21
C GLY A 53 -13.65 -3.03 -16.08
N GLU A 54 -13.25 -3.64 -17.21
CA GLU A 54 -12.00 -4.42 -17.28
C GLU A 54 -10.83 -3.45 -17.03
N VAL A 55 -10.30 -3.50 -15.82
CA VAL A 55 -9.08 -2.78 -15.49
C VAL A 55 -7.97 -3.50 -16.22
N GLU A 56 -7.45 -2.89 -17.30
CA GLU A 56 -6.14 -3.24 -17.84
C GLU A 56 -5.13 -3.03 -16.71
N THR A 57 -4.83 -4.11 -15.99
CA THR A 57 -3.62 -4.17 -15.18
C THR A 57 -2.50 -3.95 -16.17
N LYS A 58 -1.96 -2.72 -16.21
CA LYS A 58 -0.68 -2.46 -16.86
C LYS A 58 0.33 -3.34 -16.12
N GLU A 59 0.51 -4.54 -16.63
CA GLU A 59 1.66 -5.37 -16.33
C GLU A 59 2.84 -4.48 -16.68
N TRP A 60 3.53 -3.98 -15.65
CA TRP A 60 4.73 -3.19 -15.87
C TRP A 60 5.76 -4.21 -16.35
N ASP A 61 5.81 -4.39 -17.66
CA ASP A 61 6.78 -5.18 -18.41
C ASP A 61 8.17 -4.50 -18.35
N LYS A 62 8.56 -4.04 -17.16
CA LYS A 62 9.93 -3.68 -16.85
C LYS A 62 10.64 -4.99 -16.60
N THR A 63 11.22 -5.54 -17.67
CA THR A 63 12.34 -6.47 -17.54
C THR A 63 13.47 -5.72 -16.84
N LEU A 64 13.51 -5.80 -15.50
CA LEU A 64 14.61 -5.26 -14.72
C LEU A 64 15.79 -6.22 -14.87
N THR A 65 16.94 -5.67 -15.21
CA THR A 65 18.17 -6.46 -15.20
C THR A 65 18.54 -6.84 -13.77
N ILE A 66 19.30 -7.93 -13.60
CA ILE A 66 19.78 -8.37 -12.27
C ILE A 66 20.56 -7.26 -11.55
N ASP A 67 21.26 -6.41 -12.31
CA ASP A 67 22.02 -5.27 -11.77
C ASP A 67 21.10 -4.19 -11.20
N GLU A 68 20.03 -3.84 -11.91
CA GLU A 68 19.02 -2.88 -11.44
C GLU A 68 18.28 -3.39 -10.20
N LEU A 69 17.99 -4.70 -10.14
CA LEU A 69 17.41 -5.35 -8.97
C LEU A 69 18.34 -5.26 -7.75
N LYS A 70 19.64 -5.59 -7.90
CA LYS A 70 20.64 -5.47 -6.83
C LYS A 70 20.73 -4.04 -6.31
N GLN A 71 20.85 -3.08 -7.23
CA GLN A 71 20.93 -1.66 -6.87
C GLN A 71 19.68 -1.17 -6.14
N ALA A 72 18.49 -1.64 -6.53
CA ALA A 72 17.24 -1.33 -5.83
C ALA A 72 17.21 -1.96 -4.42
N THR A 73 17.68 -3.20 -4.27
CA THR A 73 17.78 -3.87 -2.98
C THR A 73 18.74 -3.15 -2.04
N GLU A 74 19.95 -2.79 -2.51
CA GLU A 74 20.95 -2.07 -1.72
C GLU A 74 20.41 -0.71 -1.24
N ARG A 75 19.75 0.05 -2.12
CA ARG A 75 19.09 1.31 -1.73
C ARG A 75 17.99 1.11 -0.69
N ASN A 76 17.22 0.03 -0.79
CA ASN A 76 16.18 -0.24 0.20
C ASN A 76 16.77 -0.64 1.55
N VAL A 77 17.86 -1.44 1.56
CA VAL A 77 18.57 -1.81 2.80
C VAL A 77 19.13 -0.57 3.49
N ASP A 78 19.80 0.32 2.77
CA ASP A 78 20.33 1.59 3.31
C ASP A 78 19.23 2.43 3.97
N ARG A 79 18.09 2.57 3.29
CA ARG A 79 16.94 3.32 3.81
C ARG A 79 16.36 2.70 5.09
N ILE A 80 16.28 1.37 5.16
CA ILE A 80 15.78 0.66 6.34
C ILE A 80 16.76 0.84 7.50
N SER A 81 18.06 0.68 7.26
CA SER A 81 19.10 0.89 8.28
C SER A 81 19.06 2.30 8.85
N ARG A 82 18.86 3.32 8.00
CA ARG A 82 18.75 4.71 8.47
C ARG A 82 17.54 4.95 9.37
N VAL A 83 16.41 4.29 9.09
CA VAL A 83 15.23 4.38 9.96
C VAL A 83 15.47 3.69 11.30
N GLN A 84 16.19 2.55 11.32
CA GLN A 84 16.57 1.88 12.56
C GLN A 84 17.44 2.75 13.46
N GLU A 85 18.45 3.42 12.88
CA GLU A 85 19.35 4.31 13.65
C GLU A 85 18.57 5.46 14.31
N ILE A 86 17.62 6.07 13.61
CA ILE A 86 16.76 7.14 14.17
C ILE A 86 15.93 6.60 15.34
N LEU A 87 15.36 5.41 15.19
CA LEU A 87 14.54 4.78 16.24
C LEU A 87 15.36 4.47 17.50
N GLU A 88 16.62 4.04 17.33
CA GLU A 88 17.54 3.77 18.44
C GLU A 88 17.95 5.05 19.20
N VAL A 89 18.08 6.18 18.50
CA VAL A 89 18.36 7.49 19.13
C VAL A 89 17.15 7.99 19.94
N GLU A 90 15.92 7.92 19.41
CA GLU A 90 14.71 8.39 20.11
C GLU A 90 14.40 7.57 21.38
N LEU A 91 14.72 6.27 21.40
CA LEU A 91 14.56 5.43 22.59
C LEU A 91 15.60 5.75 23.68
N CYS A 92 16.74 6.34 23.32
CA CYS A 92 17.79 6.70 24.27
C CYS A 92 17.50 8.04 24.99
N GLU A 93 16.78 8.97 24.35
CA GLU A 93 16.49 10.30 24.91
C GLU A 93 15.26 10.35 25.83
N SER A 94 14.39 9.32 25.82
CA SER A 94 13.17 9.28 26.67
C SER A 94 13.37 8.60 28.04
N GLY A 95 14.60 8.18 28.36
CA GLY A 95 14.98 7.66 29.67
C GLY A 95 15.57 8.74 30.58
N GLY A 96 14.72 9.64 31.10
CA GLY A 96 15.12 10.68 32.05
C GLY A 96 13.98 11.16 32.94
#